data_AF-A0A9R1JUH7-F1
#
_entry.id   AF-A0A9R1JUH7-F1
#
_cell.length_a   1.000
_cell.length_b   1.000
_cell.length_c   1.000
_cell.angle_alpha   90.00
_cell.angle_beta   90.00
_cell.angle_gamma   90.00
#
_symmetry.space_group_name_H-M   'P 1'
#
loop_
_entity.id
_entity.type
_entity.pdbx_description
1 polymer ?
#
loop_
_entity_poly.entity_id
_entity_poly.type
_entity_poly.pdbx_seq_one_letter_code
_entity_poly.pdbx_strand_id
1 'polypeptide(L)'
;MPRQRRTETLPRGRGGKKLKAAGDLFIPTKPPSVYMVVGHDVTRPAYSVIKVNTFPDGGSGGDTPIPIPGHLARLEAKHCMSFVPVRSRHGSWIVGVGGNSPIDYGPETIVFDTSTHQVIPGPKLVSTKLRPILLPVGDKIYALTRQPAIKGGVNFVPWFEVLDLSQARVVSGRLVDCKWEQLPRPPCFPWELSPRQYIFPPVVRVKSYVAVSSYILVSMDGQAGTHIFNLKTEQWSKLDDNVLPFTGGAVPHGPLFLGFSSAAKKITAYSITVCAAVSPSPSITAGCPSLSIVEFPIVDEAEEEVVSRGKFVSLGNHGFCSFMCRNDDLMLGTLEHTQELITMRAYTTEDHHLSQDHPKSICHIVISNQVEQVYSIRDSLRGLTWPSLVDVISL
;
A
#
# COMPACT_ATOMS: atom_id res chain seq x y z
N MET A 1 -55.66 24.75 -27.54
CA MET A 1 -55.60 26.10 -26.94
C MET A 1 -56.93 26.40 -26.27
N PRO A 2 -57.02 27.18 -25.17
CA PRO A 2 -56.12 27.39 -24.01
C PRO A 2 -56.64 26.59 -22.76
N ARG A 3 -55.93 26.36 -21.63
CA ARG A 3 -55.53 27.25 -20.51
C ARG A 3 -56.71 28.06 -19.88
N GLN A 4 -56.86 28.28 -18.57
CA GLN A 4 -56.18 27.81 -17.33
C GLN A 4 -56.96 28.34 -16.10
N ARG A 5 -56.83 27.71 -14.91
CA ARG A 5 -56.65 28.42 -13.61
C ARG A 5 -56.22 27.47 -12.48
N ARG A 6 -55.56 28.02 -11.45
CA ARG A 6 -54.95 27.31 -10.31
C ARG A 6 -54.86 28.26 -9.10
N THR A 7 -55.36 27.83 -7.95
CA THR A 7 -55.17 28.39 -6.58
C THR A 7 -55.61 27.26 -5.63
N GLU A 8 -54.73 26.47 -5.02
CA GLU A 8 -53.78 26.76 -3.93
C GLU A 8 -54.42 27.10 -2.57
N THR A 9 -54.34 26.16 -1.63
CA THR A 9 -53.94 26.41 -0.22
C THR A 9 -53.59 25.09 0.51
N LEU A 10 -52.71 25.22 1.52
CA LEU A 10 -52.15 24.20 2.45
C LEU A 10 -51.89 24.96 3.80
N PRO A 11 -51.54 24.36 4.98
CA PRO A 11 -50.85 23.08 5.24
C PRO A 11 -51.58 22.25 6.37
N ARG A 12 -51.03 21.52 7.38
CA ARG A 12 -49.66 21.28 7.91
C ARG A 12 -49.56 20.04 8.83
N GLY A 13 -48.66 19.09 8.53
CA GLY A 13 -48.20 18.02 9.45
C GLY A 13 -49.13 16.79 9.56
N ARG A 14 -48.68 15.62 10.08
CA ARG A 14 -47.35 15.13 10.52
C ARG A 14 -47.11 13.79 9.77
N GLY A 15 -45.90 13.24 9.60
CA GLY A 15 -44.59 13.52 10.20
C GLY A 15 -43.85 12.22 10.57
N GLY A 16 -43.92 11.19 9.72
CA GLY A 16 -43.32 9.87 9.98
C GLY A 16 -41.86 9.79 9.54
N LYS A 17 -40.94 9.55 10.48
CA LYS A 17 -39.51 9.32 10.20
C LYS A 17 -39.29 7.87 9.73
N LYS A 18 -38.86 7.66 8.48
CA LYS A 18 -38.09 6.46 8.15
C LYS A 18 -36.69 6.61 8.74
N LEU A 19 -36.20 5.61 9.48
CA LEU A 19 -34.77 5.50 9.76
C LEU A 19 -34.06 5.21 8.43
N LYS A 20 -33.01 5.97 8.11
CA LYS A 20 -31.99 5.48 7.17
C LYS A 20 -31.14 4.45 7.93
N ALA A 21 -30.94 3.28 7.35
CA ALA A 21 -29.80 2.45 7.73
C ALA A 21 -28.51 3.19 7.34
N ALA A 22 -27.47 3.09 8.17
CA ALA A 22 -26.15 3.61 7.85
C ALA A 22 -25.32 2.48 7.24
N GLY A 23 -24.78 2.68 6.04
CA GLY A 23 -24.05 1.64 5.32
C GLY A 23 -23.95 1.82 3.80
N ASP A 24 -24.08 3.05 3.28
CA ASP A 24 -23.78 3.31 1.86
C ASP A 24 -22.28 3.06 1.62
N LEU A 25 -21.92 1.97 0.93
CA LEU A 25 -20.56 1.77 0.43
C LEU A 25 -20.24 2.92 -0.53
N PHE A 26 -19.21 3.69 -0.22
CA PHE A 26 -18.81 4.85 -1.02
C PHE A 26 -18.04 4.38 -2.28
N ILE A 27 -18.78 3.93 -3.31
CA ILE A 27 -18.21 3.55 -4.61
C ILE A 27 -17.63 4.80 -5.26
N PRO A 28 -16.31 4.89 -5.51
CA PRO A 28 -15.71 6.06 -6.16
C PRO A 28 -16.13 6.09 -7.62
N THR A 29 -16.88 7.10 -8.04
CA THR A 29 -17.38 7.27 -9.41
C THR A 29 -16.30 7.65 -10.44
N LYS A 30 -15.04 7.73 -10.00
CA LYS A 30 -13.85 7.93 -10.83
C LYS A 30 -12.73 7.02 -10.27
N PRO A 31 -11.90 6.39 -11.12
CA PRO A 31 -10.73 5.66 -10.64
C PRO A 31 -9.79 6.56 -9.81
N PRO A 32 -9.07 5.98 -8.83
CA PRO A 32 -8.12 6.72 -8.01
C PRO A 32 -6.95 7.26 -8.83
N SER A 33 -6.33 8.31 -8.34
CA SER A 33 -5.12 8.88 -8.92
C SER A 33 -3.91 8.02 -8.59
N VAL A 34 -3.14 7.62 -9.62
CA VAL A 34 -1.91 6.86 -9.43
C VAL A 34 -0.68 7.78 -9.48
N TYR A 35 0.25 7.52 -8.57
CA TYR A 35 1.49 8.27 -8.41
C TYR A 35 2.68 7.31 -8.39
N MET A 36 3.73 7.64 -9.15
CA MET A 36 5.05 7.03 -9.01
C MET A 36 5.85 7.79 -7.97
N VAL A 37 6.62 7.07 -7.15
CA VAL A 37 7.66 7.61 -6.28
C VAL A 37 9.01 7.10 -6.78
N VAL A 38 9.75 8.00 -7.42
CA VAL A 38 11.09 7.73 -7.96
C VAL A 38 12.12 8.08 -6.90
N GLY A 39 13.08 7.20 -6.65
CA GLY A 39 14.25 7.46 -5.80
C GLY A 39 15.47 7.84 -6.62
N HIS A 40 16.34 8.64 -6.00
CA HIS A 40 17.58 9.15 -6.58
C HIS A 40 18.76 8.86 -5.66
N ASP A 41 19.98 8.81 -6.19
CA ASP A 41 21.20 8.57 -5.40
C ASP A 41 21.72 9.82 -4.64
N VAL A 42 21.14 11.00 -4.89
CA VAL A 42 21.47 12.25 -4.18
C VAL A 42 20.46 12.54 -3.06
N THR A 43 20.90 13.13 -1.95
CA THR A 43 20.01 13.43 -0.80
C THR A 43 19.02 14.58 -1.04
N ARG A 44 19.25 15.41 -2.07
CA ARG A 44 18.49 16.65 -2.35
C ARG A 44 18.08 16.78 -3.82
N PRO A 45 16.93 16.22 -4.24
CA PRO A 45 15.99 15.42 -3.45
C PRO A 45 16.33 13.93 -3.48
N ALA A 46 16.06 13.22 -2.38
CA ALA A 46 16.18 11.76 -2.32
C ALA A 46 15.06 11.05 -3.10
N TYR A 47 13.91 11.70 -3.30
CA TYR A 47 12.80 11.19 -4.10
C TYR A 47 12.08 12.28 -4.90
N SER A 48 11.35 11.89 -5.94
CA SER A 48 10.36 12.73 -6.61
C SER A 48 9.01 12.02 -6.70
N VAL A 49 7.92 12.78 -6.52
CA VAL A 49 6.55 12.29 -6.71
C VAL A 49 6.03 12.76 -8.06
N ILE A 50 5.54 11.82 -8.85
CA ILE A 50 5.05 11.99 -10.22
C ILE A 50 3.64 11.43 -10.28
N LYS A 51 2.70 12.14 -10.92
CA LYS A 51 1.35 11.63 -11.19
C LYS A 51 1.27 11.07 -12.60
N VAL A 52 0.61 9.93 -12.77
CA VAL A 52 0.49 9.22 -14.05
C VAL A 52 -0.97 8.97 -14.41
N ASN A 53 -1.25 8.92 -15.72
CA ASN A 53 -2.60 8.82 -16.26
C ASN A 53 -2.89 7.36 -16.65
N THR A 54 -3.53 6.60 -15.76
CA THR A 54 -3.78 5.15 -15.95
C THR A 54 -4.52 4.82 -17.25
N PHE A 55 -5.47 5.67 -17.64
CA PHE A 55 -6.22 5.57 -18.88
C PHE A 55 -6.12 6.92 -19.61
N PRO A 56 -5.47 7.00 -20.79
CA PRO A 56 -5.32 8.24 -21.53
C PRO A 56 -6.53 8.50 -22.43
N ASP A 57 -6.99 9.74 -22.48
CA ASP A 57 -8.02 10.14 -23.44
C ASP A 57 -7.50 9.96 -24.88
N GLY A 58 -8.24 9.18 -25.70
CA GLY A 58 -7.91 8.93 -27.11
C GLY A 58 -7.41 7.53 -27.46
N GLY A 59 -7.27 6.60 -26.49
CA GLY A 59 -7.08 5.17 -26.75
C GLY A 59 -5.74 4.72 -27.34
N SER A 60 -4.86 5.66 -27.72
CA SER A 60 -3.53 5.37 -28.26
C SER A 60 -2.54 4.95 -27.16
N GLY A 61 -2.66 3.72 -26.69
CA GLY A 61 -1.50 3.01 -26.14
C GLY A 61 -0.41 2.86 -27.21
N GLY A 62 0.86 2.81 -26.82
CA GLY A 62 1.95 2.66 -27.79
C GLY A 62 3.35 2.77 -27.20
N ASP A 63 4.29 2.12 -27.88
CA ASP A 63 5.66 1.86 -27.43
C ASP A 63 6.56 3.12 -27.36
N THR A 64 6.07 4.27 -27.86
CA THR A 64 6.82 5.53 -27.88
C THR A 64 6.92 6.09 -26.45
N PRO A 65 8.13 6.19 -25.84
CA PRO A 65 8.25 6.62 -24.45
C PRO A 65 7.75 8.05 -24.25
N ILE A 66 6.70 8.21 -23.46
CA ILE A 66 6.11 9.50 -23.14
C ILE A 66 7.03 10.20 -22.13
N PRO A 67 7.45 11.46 -22.38
CA PRO A 67 8.14 12.27 -21.37
C PRO A 67 7.23 12.43 -20.13
N ILE A 68 7.78 12.14 -18.96
CA ILE A 68 7.01 12.18 -17.71
C ILE A 68 6.42 13.60 -17.47
N PRO A 69 5.14 13.72 -17.08
CA PRO A 69 4.54 14.99 -16.67
C PRO A 69 5.35 15.70 -15.59
N GLY A 70 5.33 17.04 -15.59
CA GLY A 70 6.07 17.86 -14.62
C GLY A 70 5.91 17.35 -13.18
N HIS A 71 7.05 17.08 -12.52
CA HIS A 71 7.07 16.46 -11.20
C HIS A 71 6.25 17.26 -10.18
N LEU A 72 5.39 16.59 -9.41
CA LEU A 72 4.51 17.26 -8.46
C LEU A 72 5.25 17.73 -7.21
N ALA A 73 6.22 16.93 -6.75
CA ALA A 73 7.05 17.27 -5.60
C ALA A 73 8.43 16.63 -5.67
N ARG A 74 9.37 17.28 -4.99
CA ARG A 74 10.73 16.82 -4.71
C ARG A 74 10.86 16.65 -3.20
N LEU A 75 11.23 15.45 -2.75
CA LEU A 75 11.26 15.08 -1.34
C LEU A 75 12.71 15.06 -0.82
N GLU A 76 13.04 15.99 0.06
CA GLU A 76 14.31 15.98 0.81
C GLU A 76 14.12 15.13 2.07
N ALA A 77 14.63 13.89 2.03
CA ALA A 77 14.41 12.86 3.04
C ALA A 77 15.63 11.92 3.13
N LYS A 78 15.62 10.97 4.07
CA LYS A 78 16.62 9.89 4.07
C LYS A 78 16.38 8.90 2.93
N HIS A 79 17.45 8.35 2.36
CA HIS A 79 17.33 7.23 1.41
C HIS A 79 16.82 5.96 2.11
N CYS A 80 16.35 5.00 1.30
CA CYS A 80 15.79 3.73 1.74
C CYS A 80 14.51 3.81 2.60
N MET A 81 13.66 4.81 2.36
CA MET A 81 12.27 4.80 2.78
C MET A 81 11.43 3.70 2.10
N SER A 82 10.18 3.57 2.52
CA SER A 82 9.08 2.98 1.76
C SER A 82 7.87 3.90 1.85
N PHE A 83 6.91 3.80 0.93
CA PHE A 83 5.82 4.78 0.80
C PHE A 83 4.44 4.14 0.95
N VAL A 84 3.46 4.92 1.41
CA VAL A 84 2.11 4.42 1.69
C VAL A 84 1.04 5.48 1.40
N PRO A 85 -0.10 5.12 0.78
CA PRO A 85 -1.27 5.99 0.71
C PRO A 85 -1.97 6.08 2.07
N VAL A 86 -2.28 7.29 2.51
CA VAL A 86 -3.20 7.54 3.63
C VAL A 86 -4.31 8.46 3.15
N ARG A 87 -5.56 8.00 3.25
CA ARG A 87 -6.75 8.86 3.10
C ARG A 87 -7.24 9.21 4.49
N SER A 88 -6.78 10.35 5.00
CA SER A 88 -7.21 10.88 6.30
C SER A 88 -8.34 11.88 6.12
N ARG A 89 -9.00 12.26 7.22
CA ARG A 89 -9.93 13.41 7.22
C ARG A 89 -9.27 14.75 6.85
N HIS A 90 -7.94 14.83 6.87
CA HIS A 90 -7.14 16.01 6.55
C HIS A 90 -6.72 16.07 5.08
N GLY A 91 -6.89 14.97 4.32
CA GLY A 91 -6.54 14.90 2.90
C GLY A 91 -6.02 13.52 2.49
N SER A 92 -5.84 13.37 1.18
CA SER A 92 -5.11 12.26 0.55
C SER A 92 -3.61 12.56 0.59
N TRP A 93 -2.86 11.74 1.31
CA TRP A 93 -1.44 11.93 1.59
C TRP A 93 -0.63 10.72 1.11
N ILE A 94 0.54 10.97 0.54
CA ILE A 94 1.59 9.96 0.34
C ILE A 94 2.59 10.13 1.48
N VAL A 95 2.74 9.11 2.33
CA VAL A 95 3.66 9.16 3.47
C VAL A 95 4.86 8.27 3.20
N GLY A 96 6.05 8.87 3.17
CA GLY A 96 7.33 8.16 3.14
C GLY A 96 7.87 7.94 4.55
N VAL A 97 8.30 6.73 4.86
CA VAL A 97 8.82 6.36 6.19
C VAL A 97 10.07 5.50 6.05
N GLY A 98 11.10 5.80 6.84
CA GLY A 98 12.32 4.99 6.96
C GLY A 98 13.62 5.80 6.81
N GLY A 99 14.73 5.07 6.73
CA GLY A 99 16.06 5.66 6.53
C GLY A 99 17.17 4.60 6.47
N ASN A 100 18.28 4.95 5.83
CA ASN A 100 19.48 4.10 5.71
C ASN A 100 20.48 4.23 6.89
N SER A 101 20.32 5.25 7.75
CA SER A 101 21.27 5.59 8.81
C SER A 101 20.58 6.40 9.92
N PRO A 102 20.94 6.22 11.21
CA PRO A 102 20.39 7.04 12.30
C PRO A 102 20.88 8.50 12.27
N ILE A 103 21.95 8.79 11.52
CA ILE A 103 22.50 10.14 11.32
C ILE A 103 21.43 11.07 10.77
N ASP A 104 21.31 12.27 11.35
CA ASP A 104 20.27 13.24 11.01
C ASP A 104 20.71 14.16 9.85
N TYR A 105 20.51 13.68 8.62
CA TYR A 105 20.75 14.45 7.38
C TYR A 105 19.45 14.81 6.65
N GLY A 106 18.30 14.36 7.15
CA GLY A 106 16.98 14.49 6.54
C GLY A 106 15.92 13.73 7.34
N PRO A 107 14.62 14.02 7.14
CA PRO A 107 13.53 13.39 7.88
C PRO A 107 13.40 11.88 7.61
N GLU A 108 12.99 11.15 8.65
CA GLU A 108 12.62 9.72 8.62
C GLU A 108 11.12 9.49 8.37
N THR A 109 10.32 10.55 8.45
CA THR A 109 8.90 10.58 8.06
C THR A 109 8.68 11.83 7.21
N ILE A 110 8.12 11.69 6.02
CA ILE A 110 7.77 12.82 5.16
C ILE A 110 6.38 12.61 4.56
N VAL A 111 5.57 13.65 4.58
CA VAL A 111 4.21 13.64 4.03
C VAL A 111 4.18 14.52 2.78
N PHE A 112 3.73 13.98 1.66
CA PHE A 112 3.32 14.75 0.50
C PHE A 112 1.80 14.81 0.45
N ASP A 113 1.25 16.02 0.55
CA ASP A 113 -0.19 16.27 0.44
C ASP A 113 -0.57 16.40 -1.04
N THR A 114 -1.38 15.46 -1.56
CA THR A 114 -1.74 15.45 -2.99
C THR A 114 -2.80 16.49 -3.36
N SER A 115 -3.31 17.26 -2.39
CA SER A 115 -4.30 18.32 -2.60
C SER A 115 -3.70 19.73 -2.52
N THR A 116 -2.75 19.96 -1.61
CA THR A 116 -2.03 21.23 -1.47
C THR A 116 -0.66 21.25 -2.15
N HIS A 117 -0.20 20.09 -2.64
CA HIS A 117 1.14 19.83 -3.16
C HIS A 117 2.28 20.14 -2.16
N GLN A 118 1.98 20.25 -0.87
CA GLN A 118 2.98 20.55 0.16
C GLN A 118 3.80 19.30 0.55
N VAL A 119 5.08 19.52 0.83
CA VAL A 119 6.00 18.54 1.39
C VAL A 119 6.26 18.90 2.85
N ILE A 120 5.82 18.04 3.76
CA ILE A 120 5.69 18.32 5.19
C ILE A 120 6.54 17.30 5.97
N PRO A 121 7.60 17.71 6.69
CA PRO A 121 8.34 16.83 7.58
C PRO A 121 7.47 16.32 8.73
N GLY A 122 7.47 15.00 8.93
CA GLY A 122 6.79 14.32 10.02
C GLY A 122 7.70 14.05 11.23
N PRO A 123 7.18 13.36 12.27
CA PRO A 123 7.96 12.99 13.46
C PRO A 123 9.08 11.99 13.13
N LYS A 124 10.15 11.98 13.94
CA LYS A 124 11.22 10.98 13.85
C LYS A 124 10.74 9.60 14.33
N LEU A 125 11.25 8.51 13.75
CA LEU A 125 10.99 7.15 14.23
C LEU A 125 11.61 6.94 15.63
N VAL A 126 11.10 5.98 16.40
CA VAL A 126 11.77 5.54 17.63
C VAL A 126 13.03 4.73 17.30
N SER A 127 13.00 3.95 16.22
CA SER A 127 14.19 3.30 15.63
C SER A 127 14.18 3.36 14.10
N THR A 128 15.28 3.84 13.51
CA THR A 128 15.47 3.99 12.05
C THR A 128 15.30 2.64 11.33
N LYS A 129 14.41 2.60 10.32
CA LYS A 129 14.07 1.40 9.56
C LYS A 129 14.47 1.51 8.09
N LEU A 130 15.25 0.54 7.61
CA LEU A 130 15.64 0.38 6.22
C LEU A 130 14.52 -0.34 5.43
N ARG A 131 13.86 0.39 4.53
CA ARG A 131 12.73 -0.08 3.70
C ARG A 131 11.66 -0.83 4.52
N PRO A 132 11.01 -0.18 5.51
CA PRO A 132 10.03 -0.81 6.37
C PRO A 132 8.86 -1.41 5.57
N ILE A 133 8.10 -2.28 6.22
CA ILE A 133 6.75 -2.63 5.81
C ILE A 133 5.83 -1.57 6.41
N LEU A 134 5.04 -0.92 5.56
CA LEU A 134 4.03 0.06 5.97
C LEU A 134 2.64 -0.49 5.72
N LEU A 135 1.79 -0.39 6.74
CA LEU A 135 0.42 -0.91 6.72
C LEU A 135 -0.51 0.22 7.18
N PRO A 136 -1.26 0.86 6.27
CA PRO A 136 -2.21 1.92 6.60
C PRO A 136 -3.53 1.29 7.07
N VAL A 137 -4.05 1.71 8.22
CA VAL A 137 -5.36 1.28 8.72
C VAL A 137 -6.09 2.50 9.30
N GLY A 138 -7.01 3.06 8.51
CA GLY A 138 -7.63 4.35 8.83
C GLY A 138 -6.59 5.47 8.89
N ASP A 139 -6.67 6.30 9.93
CA ASP A 139 -5.69 7.36 10.20
C ASP A 139 -4.36 6.86 10.82
N LYS A 140 -4.16 5.54 11.02
CA LYS A 140 -2.91 4.98 11.60
C LYS A 140 -2.01 4.36 10.52
N ILE A 141 -0.70 4.57 10.62
CA ILE A 141 0.33 3.85 9.85
C ILE A 141 1.12 2.94 10.79
N TYR A 142 1.10 1.63 10.53
CA TYR A 142 1.92 0.66 11.25
C TYR A 142 3.21 0.40 10.47
N ALA A 143 4.37 0.58 11.12
CA ALA A 143 5.70 0.43 10.53
C ALA A 143 6.45 -0.77 11.14
N LEU A 144 6.60 -1.83 10.35
CA LEU A 144 7.26 -3.08 10.73
C LEU A 144 8.64 -3.19 10.07
N THR A 145 9.66 -3.54 10.86
CA THR A 145 11.02 -3.79 10.35
C THR A 145 11.03 -5.04 9.46
N ARG A 146 11.33 -4.87 8.17
CA ARG A 146 11.30 -5.96 7.16
C ARG A 146 12.31 -7.08 7.41
N GLN A 147 13.46 -6.75 7.98
CA GLN A 147 14.54 -7.67 8.35
C GLN A 147 15.18 -7.16 9.65
N PRO A 148 14.78 -7.66 10.83
CA PRO A 148 15.26 -7.17 12.12
C PRO A 148 16.76 -7.41 12.32
N ALA A 149 17.43 -6.42 12.90
CA ALA A 149 18.82 -6.51 13.34
C ALA A 149 18.88 -6.69 14.86
N ILE A 150 19.84 -7.51 15.31
CA ILE A 150 20.13 -7.78 16.74
C ILE A 150 21.15 -6.79 17.33
N LYS A 151 21.84 -6.02 16.47
CA LYS A 151 22.89 -5.06 16.82
C LYS A 151 22.88 -3.90 15.82
N GLY A 152 23.43 -2.75 16.21
CA GLY A 152 23.52 -1.55 15.36
C GLY A 152 22.37 -0.57 15.54
N GLY A 153 22.38 0.52 14.77
CA GLY A 153 21.41 1.63 14.87
C GLY A 153 20.35 1.70 13.76
N VAL A 154 20.26 0.68 12.91
CA VAL A 154 19.24 0.58 11.84
C VAL A 154 18.62 -0.81 11.89
N ASN A 155 17.31 -0.91 11.73
CA ASN A 155 16.53 -2.14 11.90
C ASN A 155 16.64 -2.77 13.30
N PHE A 156 17.20 -2.07 14.28
CA PHE A 156 17.24 -2.50 15.68
C PHE A 156 15.90 -2.19 16.40
N VAL A 157 15.75 -2.59 17.66
CA VAL A 157 14.50 -2.37 18.40
C VAL A 157 14.20 -0.87 18.64
N PRO A 158 12.92 -0.46 18.71
CA PRO A 158 11.72 -1.27 18.45
C PRO A 158 11.56 -1.66 16.98
N TRP A 159 11.08 -2.90 16.76
CA TRP A 159 10.86 -3.44 15.41
C TRP A 159 9.47 -3.19 14.85
N PHE A 160 8.52 -2.79 15.69
CA PHE A 160 7.16 -2.47 15.30
C PHE A 160 6.75 -1.17 15.99
N GLU A 161 6.29 -0.21 15.20
CA GLU A 161 5.86 1.11 15.66
C GLU A 161 4.56 1.51 14.96
N VAL A 162 3.82 2.45 15.54
CA VAL A 162 2.64 3.07 14.93
C VAL A 162 2.73 4.59 14.96
N LEU A 163 2.33 5.24 13.87
CA LEU A 163 2.07 6.67 13.78
C LEU A 163 0.56 6.88 13.70
N ASP A 164 0.00 7.57 14.68
CA ASP A 164 -1.40 7.96 14.67
C ASP A 164 -1.56 9.36 14.09
N LEU A 165 -2.24 9.48 12.95
CA LEU A 165 -2.54 10.74 12.29
C LEU A 165 -3.94 11.27 12.63
N SER A 166 -4.71 10.57 13.48
CA SER A 166 -6.09 10.94 13.83
C SER A 166 -6.19 12.22 14.69
N GLN A 167 -5.07 12.85 15.05
CA GLN A 167 -5.03 14.23 15.58
C GLN A 167 -3.96 15.10 14.91
N ALA A 168 -3.31 14.61 13.85
CA ALA A 168 -2.24 15.33 13.18
C ALA A 168 -2.74 16.63 12.52
N ARG A 169 -1.93 17.68 12.57
CA ARG A 169 -2.16 18.93 11.84
C ARG A 169 -0.86 19.51 11.31
N VAL A 170 -0.97 20.32 10.25
CA VAL A 170 0.16 21.07 9.69
C VAL A 170 0.25 22.43 10.38
N VAL A 171 1.37 22.70 11.04
CA VAL A 171 1.66 23.99 11.69
C VAL A 171 3.05 24.45 11.26
N SER A 172 3.16 25.65 10.70
CA SER A 172 4.42 26.23 10.21
C SER A 172 5.23 25.28 9.29
N GLY A 173 4.53 24.57 8.40
CA GLY A 173 5.14 23.62 7.45
C GLY A 173 5.60 22.28 8.05
N ARG A 174 5.26 21.97 9.31
CA ARG A 174 5.59 20.69 9.96
C ARG A 174 4.33 19.97 10.45
N LEU A 175 4.40 18.65 10.53
CA LEU A 175 3.35 17.84 11.13
C LEU A 175 3.50 17.84 12.65
N VAL A 176 2.44 18.18 13.37
CA VAL A 176 2.39 18.21 14.85
C VAL A 176 1.16 17.46 15.38
N ASP A 177 1.14 17.20 16.69
CA ASP A 177 0.12 16.42 17.41
C ASP A 177 0.00 14.95 16.95
N CYS A 178 1.09 14.43 16.37
CA CYS A 178 1.32 13.03 16.09
C CYS A 178 2.78 12.65 16.43
N LYS A 179 3.01 11.39 16.81
CA LYS A 179 4.34 10.83 17.10
C LYS A 179 4.34 9.34 16.74
N TRP A 180 5.54 8.78 16.56
CA TRP A 180 5.70 7.33 16.54
C TRP A 180 5.67 6.76 17.96
N GLU A 181 4.96 5.66 18.15
CA GLU A 181 4.89 4.90 19.39
C GLU A 181 5.33 3.45 19.16
N GLN A 182 6.08 2.89 20.12
CA GLN A 182 6.50 1.49 20.08
C GLN A 182 5.31 0.56 20.34
N LEU A 183 5.18 -0.48 19.50
CA LEU A 183 4.27 -1.60 19.73
C LEU A 183 5.01 -2.87 20.17
N PRO A 184 4.31 -3.88 20.72
CA PRO A 184 4.90 -5.17 21.05
C PRO A 184 5.58 -5.84 19.85
N ARG A 185 6.75 -6.47 20.09
CA ARG A 185 7.50 -7.18 19.05
C ARG A 185 6.69 -8.34 18.47
N PRO A 186 6.81 -8.64 17.16
CA PRO A 186 6.33 -9.91 16.64
C PRO A 186 7.04 -11.08 17.35
N PRO A 187 6.32 -12.15 17.75
CA PRO A 187 6.92 -13.28 18.47
C PRO A 187 7.88 -14.09 17.59
N CYS A 188 7.67 -14.06 16.26
CA CYS A 188 8.55 -14.65 15.26
C CYS A 188 9.90 -13.91 15.07
N PHE A 189 10.08 -12.73 15.66
CA PHE A 189 11.32 -11.96 15.55
C PHE A 189 12.34 -12.44 16.62
N PRO A 190 13.60 -12.71 16.23
CA PRO A 190 14.62 -13.27 17.11
C PRO A 190 14.94 -12.35 18.29
N TRP A 191 14.67 -12.80 19.51
CA TRP A 191 14.92 -12.04 20.75
C TRP A 191 15.56 -12.91 21.84
N GLU A 192 14.97 -14.06 22.13
CA GLU A 192 15.50 -15.08 23.03
C GLU A 192 16.60 -15.88 22.33
N LEU A 193 17.82 -15.34 22.34
CA LEU A 193 18.97 -15.89 21.64
C LEU A 193 19.97 -16.51 22.62
N SER A 194 20.40 -17.74 22.34
CA SER A 194 21.58 -18.32 23.00
C SER A 194 22.84 -17.48 22.70
N PRO A 195 23.90 -17.57 23.53
CA PRO A 195 25.15 -16.82 23.28
C PRO A 195 25.72 -17.05 21.88
N ARG A 196 25.61 -18.27 21.32
CA ARG A 196 26.03 -18.58 19.95
C ARG A 196 25.18 -17.83 18.91
N GLN A 197 23.87 -17.74 19.10
CA GLN A 197 22.97 -16.97 18.21
C GLN A 197 23.11 -15.46 18.41
N TYR A 198 23.57 -14.99 19.58
CA TYR A 198 23.91 -13.57 19.75
C TYR A 198 25.22 -13.20 19.04
N ILE A 199 26.19 -14.12 18.96
CA ILE A 199 27.41 -13.94 18.15
C ILE A 199 27.07 -14.04 16.65
N PHE A 200 26.25 -15.01 16.26
CA PHE A 200 25.79 -15.26 14.89
C PHE A 200 24.25 -15.14 14.78
N PRO A 201 23.69 -13.93 14.65
CA PRO A 201 22.25 -13.71 14.55
C PRO A 201 21.57 -14.50 13.42
N PRO A 202 20.41 -15.15 13.69
CA PRO A 202 19.61 -15.74 12.62
C PRO A 202 19.03 -14.62 11.74
N VAL A 203 19.28 -14.71 10.43
CA VAL A 203 18.71 -13.77 9.45
C VAL A 203 17.26 -14.18 9.19
N VAL A 204 16.30 -13.47 9.79
CA VAL A 204 14.88 -13.59 9.44
C VAL A 204 14.43 -12.39 8.60
N ARG A 205 13.45 -12.61 7.73
CA ARG A 205 12.84 -11.57 6.89
C ARG A 205 11.33 -11.78 6.84
N VAL A 206 10.55 -10.71 6.84
CA VAL A 206 9.13 -10.81 6.55
C VAL A 206 8.95 -11.17 5.07
N LYS A 207 8.36 -12.33 4.80
CA LYS A 207 8.08 -12.84 3.45
C LYS A 207 6.81 -12.23 2.87
N SER A 208 5.74 -12.20 3.67
CA SER A 208 4.44 -11.68 3.24
C SER A 208 3.63 -11.09 4.38
N TYR A 209 2.75 -10.15 4.03
CA TYR A 209 1.99 -9.34 4.99
C TYR A 209 0.70 -8.78 4.38
N VAL A 210 -0.33 -8.56 5.21
CA VAL A 210 -1.59 -7.91 4.82
C VAL A 210 -2.28 -7.29 6.06
N ALA A 211 -2.97 -6.17 5.89
CA ALA A 211 -3.95 -5.67 6.86
C ALA A 211 -5.35 -6.10 6.42
N VAL A 212 -6.10 -6.78 7.30
CA VAL A 212 -7.42 -7.33 7.01
C VAL A 212 -8.34 -7.13 8.21
N SER A 213 -9.46 -6.41 8.02
CA SER A 213 -10.38 -6.04 9.10
C SER A 213 -9.63 -5.36 10.28
N SER A 214 -9.75 -5.90 11.50
CA SER A 214 -9.08 -5.41 12.72
C SER A 214 -7.72 -6.05 12.98
N TYR A 215 -7.05 -6.57 11.95
CA TYR A 215 -5.85 -7.40 12.09
C TYR A 215 -4.75 -7.08 11.08
N ILE A 216 -3.49 -7.32 11.48
CA ILE A 216 -2.33 -7.40 10.60
C ILE A 216 -1.84 -8.85 10.60
N LEU A 217 -1.67 -9.45 9.43
CA LEU A 217 -1.10 -10.79 9.24
C LEU A 217 0.33 -10.68 8.71
N VAL A 218 1.21 -11.57 9.19
CA VAL A 218 2.63 -11.63 8.81
C VAL A 218 3.11 -13.08 8.72
N SER A 219 3.76 -13.45 7.62
CA SER A 219 4.53 -14.69 7.48
C SER A 219 6.01 -14.37 7.28
N MET A 220 6.88 -15.17 7.91
CA MET A 220 8.34 -15.02 7.81
C MET A 220 8.92 -15.93 6.74
N ASP A 221 10.09 -15.56 6.23
CA ASP A 221 10.89 -16.43 5.38
C ASP A 221 11.65 -17.46 6.24
N GLY A 222 11.77 -18.69 5.74
CA GLY A 222 12.44 -19.79 6.46
C GLY A 222 11.78 -20.28 7.76
N GLN A 223 10.60 -19.78 8.13
CA GLN A 223 9.84 -20.25 9.31
C GLN A 223 8.44 -20.73 8.91
N ALA A 224 7.88 -21.66 9.69
CA ALA A 224 6.50 -22.11 9.52
C ALA A 224 5.51 -21.12 10.15
N GLY A 225 4.35 -20.97 9.49
CA GLY A 225 3.18 -20.31 10.05
C GLY A 225 2.98 -18.83 9.74
N THR A 226 1.76 -18.40 10.04
CA THR A 226 1.31 -17.02 9.94
C THR A 226 0.99 -16.50 11.33
N HIS A 227 1.44 -15.29 11.61
CA HIS A 227 1.24 -14.58 12.88
C HIS A 227 0.26 -13.43 12.67
N ILE A 228 -0.53 -13.15 13.69
CA ILE A 228 -1.59 -12.15 13.69
C ILE A 228 -1.36 -11.12 14.80
N PHE A 229 -1.48 -9.84 14.47
CA PHE A 229 -1.56 -8.74 15.42
C PHE A 229 -2.98 -8.19 15.45
N ASN A 230 -3.55 -8.10 16.66
CA ASN A 230 -4.90 -7.58 16.88
C ASN A 230 -4.84 -6.08 17.17
N LEU A 231 -5.42 -5.27 16.28
CA LEU A 231 -5.38 -3.80 16.34
C LEU A 231 -6.22 -3.19 17.49
N LYS A 232 -7.02 -4.00 18.20
CA LYS A 232 -7.80 -3.57 19.38
C LYS A 232 -7.16 -3.91 20.72
N THR A 233 -6.38 -4.99 20.79
CA THR A 233 -5.71 -5.43 22.03
C THR A 233 -4.20 -5.22 22.01
N GLU A 234 -3.67 -4.82 20.85
CA GLU A 234 -2.25 -4.66 20.55
C GLU A 234 -1.40 -5.89 20.91
N GLN A 235 -2.00 -7.08 20.80
CA GLN A 235 -1.32 -8.37 21.04
C GLN A 235 -1.03 -9.12 19.74
N TRP A 236 0.09 -9.83 19.75
CA TRP A 236 0.43 -10.83 18.74
C TRP A 236 0.03 -12.23 19.19
N SER A 237 -0.39 -13.09 18.25
CA SER A 237 -0.41 -14.54 18.42
C SER A 237 0.04 -15.24 17.13
N LYS A 238 0.24 -16.56 17.20
CA LYS A 238 0.22 -17.40 16.00
C LYS A 238 -1.23 -17.59 15.56
N LEU A 239 -1.46 -17.69 14.25
CA LEU A 239 -2.78 -17.88 13.63
C LEU A 239 -2.87 -19.23 12.90
N ASP A 240 -1.82 -19.59 12.16
CA ASP A 240 -1.79 -20.75 11.28
C ASP A 240 -0.38 -21.38 11.27
N ASP A 241 -0.28 -22.66 10.91
CA ASP A 241 0.99 -23.36 10.61
C ASP A 241 1.44 -23.15 9.15
N ASN A 242 0.52 -22.74 8.29
CA ASN A 242 0.79 -22.36 6.91
C ASN A 242 1.23 -20.89 6.81
N VAL A 243 2.03 -20.59 5.79
CA VAL A 243 2.38 -19.21 5.41
C VAL A 243 1.35 -18.65 4.42
N LEU A 244 1.18 -17.32 4.39
CA LEU A 244 0.35 -16.64 3.40
C LEU A 244 0.79 -17.02 1.96
N PRO A 245 -0.15 -17.31 1.03
CA PRO A 245 0.17 -17.88 -0.28
C PRO A 245 0.88 -16.89 -1.22
N PHE A 246 0.79 -15.59 -0.96
CA PHE A 246 1.49 -14.54 -1.71
C PHE A 246 2.85 -14.17 -1.09
N THR A 247 3.68 -13.46 -1.84
CA THR A 247 4.95 -12.85 -1.39
C THR A 247 4.83 -11.32 -1.44
N GLY A 248 5.41 -10.62 -0.46
CA GLY A 248 5.23 -9.18 -0.31
C GLY A 248 3.90 -8.80 0.34
N GLY A 249 3.40 -7.60 0.01
CA GLY A 249 2.13 -7.10 0.53
C GLY A 249 0.97 -7.53 -0.36
N ALA A 250 -0.18 -7.88 0.23
CA ALA A 250 -1.45 -7.90 -0.49
C ALA A 250 -2.23 -6.60 -0.23
N VAL A 251 -2.82 -6.01 -1.27
CA VAL A 251 -3.50 -4.69 -1.21
C VAL A 251 -5.00 -4.81 -1.48
N PRO A 252 -5.88 -4.04 -0.81
CA PRO A 252 -7.32 -4.11 -1.02
C PRO A 252 -7.77 -3.80 -2.46
N HIS A 253 -8.73 -4.57 -2.96
CA HIS A 253 -9.27 -4.51 -4.32
C HIS A 253 -10.74 -4.96 -4.30
N GLY A 254 -11.65 -4.00 -4.09
CA GLY A 254 -13.03 -4.30 -3.72
C GLY A 254 -13.07 -5.05 -2.38
N PRO A 255 -13.83 -6.15 -2.25
CA PRO A 255 -13.79 -7.04 -1.08
C PRO A 255 -12.66 -8.09 -1.14
N LEU A 256 -11.87 -8.11 -2.23
CA LEU A 256 -10.72 -9.00 -2.42
C LEU A 256 -9.41 -8.26 -2.11
N PHE A 257 -8.30 -8.98 -2.16
CA PHE A 257 -6.94 -8.45 -2.07
C PHE A 257 -6.13 -8.90 -3.29
N LEU A 258 -5.39 -8.00 -3.93
CA LEU A 258 -4.41 -8.36 -4.96
C LEU A 258 -3.06 -8.63 -4.31
N GLY A 259 -2.46 -9.77 -4.61
CA GLY A 259 -1.15 -10.20 -4.10
C GLY A 259 -0.33 -10.90 -5.18
N PHE A 260 0.99 -10.97 -5.00
CA PHE A 260 1.85 -11.73 -5.92
C PHE A 260 1.93 -13.20 -5.48
N SER A 261 1.29 -14.12 -6.23
CA SER A 261 1.15 -15.54 -5.85
C SER A 261 2.51 -16.23 -5.78
N SER A 262 2.84 -16.83 -4.62
CA SER A 262 4.08 -17.57 -4.44
C SER A 262 4.10 -18.88 -5.24
N ALA A 263 2.92 -19.41 -5.58
CA ALA A 263 2.77 -20.60 -6.40
C ALA A 263 2.72 -20.24 -7.90
N ALA A 264 1.75 -19.43 -8.32
CA ALA A 264 1.51 -19.11 -9.73
C ALA A 264 2.49 -18.08 -10.33
N LYS A 265 3.32 -17.42 -9.50
CA LYS A 265 4.32 -16.41 -9.92
C LYS A 265 3.76 -15.24 -10.73
N LYS A 266 2.46 -14.93 -10.60
CA LYS A 266 1.80 -13.76 -11.19
C LYS A 266 0.99 -12.98 -10.16
N ILE A 267 0.45 -11.83 -10.55
CA ILE A 267 -0.56 -11.12 -9.75
C ILE A 267 -1.80 -12.00 -9.68
N THR A 268 -2.38 -12.17 -8.48
CA THR A 268 -3.56 -13.00 -8.25
C THR A 268 -4.44 -12.38 -7.17
N ALA A 269 -5.75 -12.64 -7.23
CA ALA A 269 -6.69 -12.10 -6.26
C ALA A 269 -6.99 -13.10 -5.13
N TYR A 270 -7.29 -12.59 -3.95
CA TYR A 270 -7.48 -13.37 -2.74
C TYR A 270 -8.68 -12.86 -1.96
N SER A 271 -9.61 -13.76 -1.60
CA SER A 271 -10.49 -13.50 -0.44
C SER A 271 -9.73 -13.92 0.79
N ILE A 272 -9.51 -13.00 1.73
CA ILE A 272 -8.79 -13.25 2.99
C ILE A 272 -9.76 -12.95 4.13
N THR A 273 -10.16 -13.99 4.85
CA THR A 273 -11.12 -13.88 5.96
C THR A 273 -10.46 -14.37 7.25
N VAL A 274 -10.48 -13.53 8.28
CA VAL A 274 -10.12 -13.91 9.65
C VAL A 274 -11.40 -14.00 10.47
N CYS A 275 -11.81 -15.22 10.80
CA CYS A 275 -12.96 -15.45 11.66
C CYS A 275 -12.52 -15.32 13.12
N ALA A 276 -13.08 -14.33 13.83
CA ALA A 276 -12.93 -14.25 15.29
C ALA A 276 -13.62 -15.45 15.94
N ALA A 277 -12.99 -16.06 16.94
CA ALA A 277 -13.59 -17.18 17.65
C ALA A 277 -14.79 -16.72 18.50
N VAL A 278 -15.97 -17.23 18.16
CA VAL A 278 -17.20 -16.97 18.91
C VAL A 278 -17.28 -17.95 20.08
N SER A 279 -16.90 -17.54 21.29
CA SER A 279 -17.26 -18.27 22.51
C SER A 279 -18.74 -18.03 22.83
N PRO A 280 -19.61 -19.07 22.85
CA PRO A 280 -21.03 -18.91 23.18
C PRO A 280 -21.31 -18.83 24.69
N SER A 281 -20.28 -18.83 25.53
CA SER A 281 -20.40 -18.76 27.00
C SER A 281 -19.22 -17.98 27.61
N PRO A 282 -19.43 -17.15 28.65
CA PRO A 282 -18.35 -16.47 29.38
C PRO A 282 -17.44 -17.42 30.20
N SER A 283 -17.75 -18.71 30.26
CA SER A 283 -17.02 -19.71 31.05
C SER A 283 -16.06 -20.60 30.23
N ILE A 284 -15.90 -20.36 28.92
CA ILE A 284 -15.03 -21.15 28.04
C ILE A 284 -14.06 -20.20 27.34
N THR A 285 -12.77 -20.54 27.41
CA THR A 285 -11.66 -19.83 26.77
C THR A 285 -12.02 -19.45 25.33
N ALA A 286 -11.85 -18.17 24.98
CA ALA A 286 -12.01 -17.73 23.60
C ALA A 286 -11.10 -18.58 22.70
N GLY A 287 -11.69 -19.22 21.68
CA GLY A 287 -10.94 -20.07 20.75
C GLY A 287 -9.88 -19.28 19.99
N CYS A 288 -8.96 -19.99 19.33
CA CYS A 288 -8.07 -19.33 18.37
C CYS A 288 -8.91 -18.79 17.19
N PRO A 289 -8.65 -17.56 16.70
CA PRO A 289 -9.22 -17.11 15.44
C PRO A 289 -8.76 -18.04 14.31
N SER A 290 -9.59 -18.22 13.28
CA SER A 290 -9.26 -19.06 12.12
C SER A 290 -9.05 -18.24 10.87
N LEU A 291 -8.12 -18.69 10.03
CA LEU A 291 -7.81 -18.10 8.73
C LEU A 291 -8.52 -18.88 7.62
N SER A 292 -9.11 -18.18 6.68
CA SER A 292 -9.58 -18.74 5.42
C SER A 292 -9.07 -17.87 4.27
N ILE A 293 -8.41 -18.50 3.29
CA ILE A 293 -7.94 -17.82 2.07
C ILE A 293 -8.43 -18.62 0.87
N VAL A 294 -9.01 -17.92 -0.11
CA VAL A 294 -9.38 -18.46 -1.42
C VAL A 294 -8.63 -17.66 -2.48
N GLU A 295 -7.86 -18.34 -3.33
CA GLU A 295 -7.14 -17.74 -4.47
C GLU A 295 -8.04 -17.78 -5.72
N PHE A 296 -8.21 -16.62 -6.37
CA PHE A 296 -8.97 -16.46 -7.61
C PHE A 296 -8.00 -16.05 -8.72
N PRO A 297 -7.74 -16.91 -9.73
CA PRO A 297 -6.84 -16.58 -10.82
C PRO A 297 -7.34 -15.37 -11.60
N ILE A 298 -6.42 -14.48 -11.96
CA ILE A 298 -6.68 -13.42 -12.95
C ILE A 298 -6.44 -14.03 -14.34
N VAL A 299 -7.40 -13.83 -15.24
CA VAL A 299 -7.45 -14.34 -16.60
C VAL A 299 -7.62 -13.16 -17.55
N ASP A 300 -6.91 -13.18 -18.66
CA ASP A 300 -7.05 -12.24 -19.77
C ASP A 300 -7.74 -12.98 -20.93
N GLU A 301 -8.78 -12.39 -21.52
CA GLU A 301 -9.52 -13.02 -22.63
C GLU A 301 -8.68 -13.15 -23.91
N ALA A 302 -7.61 -12.35 -24.05
CA ALA A 302 -6.64 -12.44 -25.14
C ALA A 302 -5.50 -13.45 -24.88
N GLU A 303 -5.56 -14.20 -23.77
CA GLU A 303 -4.51 -15.11 -23.27
C GLU A 303 -3.13 -14.45 -23.00
N GLU A 304 -3.04 -13.12 -22.97
CA GLU A 304 -1.77 -12.42 -22.67
C GLU A 304 -1.28 -12.61 -21.23
N GLU A 305 0.05 -12.63 -21.04
CA GLU A 305 0.63 -12.76 -19.70
C GLU A 305 0.48 -11.47 -18.89
N VAL A 306 -0.47 -11.47 -17.95
CA VAL A 306 -0.59 -10.46 -16.88
C VAL A 306 0.76 -10.30 -16.17
N VAL A 307 1.37 -9.12 -16.31
CA VAL A 307 2.81 -8.91 -16.05
C VAL A 307 3.23 -9.41 -14.65
N SER A 308 4.02 -10.48 -14.66
CA SER A 308 4.51 -11.21 -13.50
C SER A 308 5.69 -10.55 -12.77
N ARG A 309 6.23 -9.44 -13.27
CA ARG A 309 7.47 -8.84 -12.77
C ARG A 309 7.37 -7.32 -12.62
N GLY A 310 7.24 -6.87 -11.38
CA GLY A 310 7.20 -5.44 -11.08
C GLY A 310 6.55 -5.08 -9.75
N LYS A 311 6.16 -3.82 -9.63
CA LYS A 311 5.21 -3.34 -8.62
C LYS A 311 3.79 -3.31 -9.21
N PHE A 312 2.77 -3.22 -8.36
CA PHE A 312 1.39 -3.06 -8.80
C PHE A 312 0.57 -2.23 -7.79
N VAL A 313 -0.53 -1.63 -8.24
CA VAL A 313 -1.53 -0.95 -7.39
C VAL A 313 -2.94 -1.34 -7.80
N SER A 314 -3.82 -1.44 -6.82
CA SER A 314 -5.27 -1.55 -7.02
C SER A 314 -5.88 -0.19 -7.39
N LEU A 315 -6.82 -0.18 -8.34
CA LEU A 315 -7.67 0.96 -8.65
C LEU A 315 -9.06 0.87 -7.95
N GLY A 316 -9.19 -0.01 -6.95
CA GLY A 316 -10.50 -0.45 -6.46
C GLY A 316 -11.19 -1.34 -7.49
N ASN A 317 -12.52 -1.26 -7.60
CA ASN A 317 -13.29 -2.06 -8.56
C ASN A 317 -12.96 -1.75 -10.04
N HIS A 318 -12.32 -0.61 -10.33
CA HIS A 318 -11.93 -0.17 -11.68
C HIS A 318 -10.76 -0.98 -12.28
N GLY A 319 -10.22 -1.96 -11.57
CA GLY A 319 -9.09 -2.80 -12.01
C GLY A 319 -7.79 -2.50 -11.25
N PHE A 320 -6.65 -2.62 -11.93
CA PHE A 320 -5.31 -2.49 -11.33
C PHE A 320 -4.25 -2.05 -12.35
N CYS A 321 -3.12 -1.53 -11.88
CA CYS A 321 -1.96 -1.24 -12.73
C CYS A 321 -0.74 -2.06 -12.29
N SER A 322 0.05 -2.56 -13.24
CA SER A 322 1.39 -3.13 -13.01
C SER A 322 2.47 -2.21 -13.59
N PHE A 323 3.69 -2.31 -13.04
CA PHE A 323 4.82 -1.45 -13.36
C PHE A 323 6.11 -2.26 -13.46
N MET A 324 6.58 -2.48 -14.69
CA MET A 324 7.85 -3.12 -15.01
C MET A 324 8.89 -2.04 -15.31
N CYS A 325 10.05 -2.12 -14.66
CA CYS A 325 11.18 -1.22 -14.90
C CYS A 325 12.20 -1.93 -15.81
N ARG A 326 12.79 -1.19 -16.74
CA ARG A 326 13.86 -1.63 -17.64
C ARG A 326 14.98 -0.59 -17.64
N ASN A 327 16.19 -1.03 -17.33
CA ASN A 327 17.41 -0.27 -17.56
C ASN A 327 17.66 -0.16 -19.07
N ASP A 328 17.88 1.06 -19.56
CA ASP A 328 18.18 1.34 -20.98
C ASP A 328 19.71 1.39 -21.24
N ASP A 329 20.47 0.58 -20.49
CA ASP A 329 21.94 0.56 -20.47
C ASP A 329 22.55 -0.19 -21.69
N LEU A 330 21.97 0.02 -22.88
CA LEU A 330 22.39 -0.58 -24.15
C LEU A 330 23.22 0.37 -25.03
N MET A 331 24.01 1.24 -24.40
CA MET A 331 25.03 2.06 -25.07
C MET A 331 26.41 1.79 -24.49
N LEU A 332 27.36 1.40 -25.36
CA LEU A 332 28.71 1.02 -24.95
C LEU A 332 29.49 2.24 -24.42
N GLY A 333 30.09 2.08 -23.22
CA GLY A 333 31.32 2.80 -22.86
C GLY A 333 31.20 4.05 -21.98
N THR A 334 30.02 4.40 -21.46
CA THR A 334 29.88 5.45 -20.42
C THR A 334 29.14 4.91 -19.20
N LEU A 335 29.56 5.36 -18.00
CA LEU A 335 29.21 4.72 -16.71
C LEU A 335 28.03 5.41 -15.98
N GLU A 336 27.23 6.19 -16.70
CA GLU A 336 26.26 7.12 -16.11
C GLU A 336 24.81 6.69 -16.42
N HIS A 337 24.23 5.88 -15.52
CA HIS A 337 22.81 5.53 -15.60
C HIS A 337 21.95 6.77 -15.34
N THR A 338 21.49 7.37 -16.44
CA THR A 338 20.79 8.67 -16.48
C THR A 338 19.30 8.53 -16.86
N GLN A 339 18.84 7.31 -17.13
CA GLN A 339 17.47 7.02 -17.54
C GLN A 339 16.98 5.63 -17.08
N GLU A 340 15.81 5.59 -16.47
CA GLU A 340 15.02 4.36 -16.28
C GLU A 340 13.78 4.41 -17.21
N LEU A 341 13.47 3.31 -17.90
CA LEU A 341 12.21 3.13 -18.62
C LEU A 341 11.22 2.35 -17.74
N ILE A 342 10.01 2.90 -17.56
CA ILE A 342 8.93 2.21 -16.85
C ILE A 342 7.79 1.92 -17.82
N THR A 343 7.56 0.65 -18.08
CA THR A 343 6.31 0.16 -18.68
C THR A 343 5.25 0.08 -17.58
N MET A 344 4.20 0.89 -17.69
CA MET A 344 2.96 0.73 -16.94
C MET A 344 1.95 -0.01 -17.82
N ARG A 345 1.31 -1.06 -17.29
CA ARG A 345 0.07 -1.61 -17.86
C ARG A 345 -1.09 -1.34 -16.93
N ALA A 346 -2.17 -0.76 -17.44
CA ALA A 346 -3.43 -0.60 -16.72
C ALA A 346 -4.44 -1.64 -17.22
N TYR A 347 -4.93 -2.47 -16.30
CA TYR A 347 -5.90 -3.53 -16.56
C TYR A 347 -7.26 -3.09 -16.03
N THR A 348 -8.28 -3.17 -16.89
CA THR A 348 -9.69 -3.00 -16.52
C THR A 348 -10.26 -4.37 -16.23
N THR A 349 -10.91 -4.54 -15.08
CA THR A 349 -11.58 -5.78 -14.69
C THR A 349 -13.07 -5.70 -14.95
N GLU A 350 -13.72 -6.82 -15.26
CA GLU A 350 -15.19 -6.84 -15.37
C GLU A 350 -15.86 -6.52 -14.03
N ASP A 351 -16.91 -5.69 -14.09
CA ASP A 351 -17.66 -5.22 -12.92
C ASP A 351 -18.69 -6.28 -12.47
N HIS A 352 -18.20 -7.47 -12.15
CA HIS A 352 -18.97 -8.46 -11.40
C HIS A 352 -19.42 -7.82 -10.08
N HIS A 353 -20.73 -7.86 -9.77
CA HIS A 353 -21.27 -7.29 -8.54
C HIS A 353 -20.76 -8.04 -7.29
N LEU A 354 -19.59 -7.62 -6.82
CA LEU A 354 -18.80 -8.12 -5.70
C LEU A 354 -19.48 -7.83 -4.33
N SER A 355 -20.69 -8.33 -4.15
CA SER A 355 -21.40 -8.33 -2.87
C SER A 355 -20.71 -9.27 -1.88
N GLN A 356 -20.57 -8.82 -0.63
CA GLN A 356 -20.02 -9.62 0.47
C GLN A 356 -20.81 -10.91 0.73
N ASP A 357 -22.09 -10.96 0.38
CA ASP A 357 -22.96 -12.10 0.67
C ASP A 357 -22.71 -13.31 -0.26
N HIS A 358 -22.20 -13.10 -1.48
CA HIS A 358 -22.19 -14.12 -2.54
C HIS A 358 -20.84 -14.29 -3.30
N PRO A 359 -19.67 -14.41 -2.63
CA PRO A 359 -18.40 -14.70 -3.29
C PRO A 359 -18.35 -16.09 -3.97
N LYS A 360 -19.36 -16.95 -3.76
CA LYS A 360 -19.41 -18.34 -4.25
C LYS A 360 -19.59 -18.51 -5.77
N SER A 361 -19.86 -17.42 -6.51
CA SER A 361 -20.10 -17.49 -7.96
C SER A 361 -18.92 -16.99 -8.81
N ILE A 362 -17.84 -16.50 -8.18
CA ILE A 362 -16.66 -15.97 -8.88
C ILE A 362 -15.58 -17.05 -8.83
N CYS A 363 -15.17 -17.56 -10.00
CA CYS A 363 -14.11 -18.58 -10.11
C CYS A 363 -12.76 -18.00 -10.55
N HIS A 364 -12.77 -16.77 -11.07
CA HIS A 364 -11.61 -16.04 -11.60
C HIS A 364 -11.97 -14.54 -11.70
N ILE A 365 -10.99 -13.68 -11.95
CA ILE A 365 -11.23 -12.28 -12.37
C ILE A 365 -10.91 -12.17 -13.86
N VAL A 366 -11.86 -11.67 -14.65
CA VAL A 366 -11.68 -11.38 -16.09
C VAL A 366 -11.11 -9.97 -16.25
N ILE A 367 -10.06 -9.85 -17.07
CA ILE A 367 -9.58 -8.58 -17.64
C ILE A 367 -10.36 -8.34 -18.95
N SER A 368 -11.08 -7.23 -19.03
CA SER A 368 -11.89 -6.85 -20.20
C SER A 368 -11.20 -5.87 -21.15
N ASN A 369 -10.12 -5.22 -20.68
CA ASN A 369 -9.32 -4.28 -21.47
C ASN A 369 -7.96 -4.06 -20.78
N GLN A 370 -6.88 -3.92 -21.56
CA GLN A 370 -5.57 -3.50 -21.06
C GLN A 370 -4.97 -2.37 -21.91
N VAL A 371 -4.25 -1.46 -21.25
CA VAL A 371 -3.56 -0.32 -21.89
C VAL A 371 -2.12 -0.27 -21.42
N GLU A 372 -1.15 -0.33 -22.34
CA GLU A 372 0.27 -0.09 -22.06
C GLU A 372 0.66 1.38 -22.30
N GLN A 373 1.52 1.89 -21.42
CA GLN A 373 2.22 3.17 -21.57
C GLN A 373 3.68 3.00 -21.14
N VAL A 374 4.62 3.51 -21.93
CA VAL A 374 6.03 3.60 -21.56
C VAL A 374 6.36 5.01 -21.10
N TYR A 375 6.91 5.14 -19.89
CA TYR A 375 7.39 6.40 -19.32
C TYR A 375 8.92 6.42 -19.28
N SER A 376 9.53 7.53 -19.67
CA SER A 376 10.99 7.74 -19.54
C SER A 376 11.30 8.65 -18.34
N ILE A 377 11.93 8.11 -17.30
CA ILE A 377 12.48 8.93 -16.21
C ILE A 377 13.83 9.48 -16.66
N ARG A 378 13.92 10.81 -16.71
CA ARG A 378 15.17 11.58 -16.81
C ARG A 378 15.03 12.82 -15.92
N ASP A 379 16.05 13.19 -15.14
CA ASP A 379 16.11 14.53 -14.51
C ASP A 379 17.23 15.35 -15.13
N SER A 380 16.89 15.97 -16.26
CA SER A 380 17.74 16.92 -16.99
C SER A 380 17.93 18.27 -16.27
N LEU A 381 17.25 18.51 -15.15
CA LEU A 381 17.35 19.75 -14.36
C LEU A 381 18.39 19.65 -13.23
N ARG A 382 18.84 18.44 -12.86
CA ARG A 382 19.89 18.22 -11.86
C ARG A 382 20.94 17.18 -12.22
N GLY A 383 20.79 16.44 -13.32
CA GLY A 383 21.71 15.35 -13.67
C GLY A 383 21.67 14.23 -12.64
N LEU A 384 20.46 13.82 -12.24
CA LEU A 384 20.28 12.84 -11.16
C LEU A 384 20.74 11.46 -11.64
N THR A 385 21.81 10.97 -11.02
CA THR A 385 22.37 9.64 -11.24
C THR A 385 21.48 8.57 -10.60
N TRP A 386 21.28 7.46 -11.33
CA TRP A 386 20.52 6.28 -10.89
C TRP A 386 19.07 6.58 -10.43
N PRO A 387 18.21 7.15 -11.30
CA PRO A 387 16.76 7.16 -11.04
C PRO A 387 16.23 5.72 -10.93
N SER A 388 15.32 5.46 -9.99
CA SER A 388 14.72 4.13 -9.82
C SER A 388 13.29 4.17 -9.25
N LEU A 389 12.40 3.28 -9.69
CA LEU A 389 11.03 3.20 -9.17
C LEU A 389 10.98 2.62 -7.75
N VAL A 390 10.98 3.49 -6.75
CA VAL A 390 10.95 3.10 -5.33
C VAL A 390 9.54 2.73 -4.86
N ASP A 391 8.48 3.38 -5.34
CA ASP A 391 7.10 2.93 -5.10
C ASP A 391 6.06 3.41 -6.11
N VAL A 392 4.87 2.81 -6.06
CA VAL A 392 3.66 3.25 -6.78
C VAL A 392 2.48 3.26 -5.81
N ILE A 393 1.67 4.32 -5.90
CA ILE A 393 0.68 4.69 -4.87
C ILE A 393 -0.65 5.05 -5.54
N SER A 394 -1.78 4.66 -4.93
CA SER A 394 -3.14 4.86 -5.45
C SER A 394 -4.01 5.60 -4.41
N LEU A 395 -4.50 6.80 -4.77
CA LEU A 395 -5.19 7.75 -3.87
C LEU A 395 -6.47 8.36 -4.49
#